data_AF-A0AAD9KDA6-F1
#
_entry.id   AF-A0AAD9KDA6-F1
#
_cell.length_a   1.000
_cell.length_b   1.000
_cell.length_c   1.000
_cell.angle_alpha   90.00
_cell.angle_beta   90.00
_cell.angle_gamma   90.00
#
_symmetry.space_group_name_H-M   'P 1'
#
loop_
_entity.id
_entity.type
_entity.pdbx_description
1 polymer ?
#
loop_
_entity_poly.entity_id
_entity_poly.type
_entity_poly.pdbx_seq_one_letter_code
_entity_poly.pdbx_strand_id
1 'polypeptide(L)'
;MAAETSRKCTCLSFLVKHRRCVLMQLSVCLVAAGVLGFGLIGVPTIREYWNTREFIPTTCTVEASVLDTNSSVSCRHTESAHRGGLGHNSSYPCLTVRVVYRPQPKDNGGDEDRSTGAVLYMTYYSYAKSPTDREQCSLYVCSHDRQHNVDHVLKFRDSHAKIGQRFACFYNPDAHDVTLLKVTSRAGLTHALLWPTLVLLLGLAVGVSVVCRCQVTDKVKELHYRLRRPNGAHDTFTQIEFVRLKPNIAA
;
A
#
# COMPACT_ATOMS: atom_id res chain seq x y z
N MET A 1 -14.72 -29.79 -50.10
CA MET A 1 -13.99 -30.06 -48.83
C MET A 1 -12.93 -29.02 -48.45
N ALA A 2 -12.34 -28.24 -49.38
CA ALA A 2 -11.32 -27.21 -49.04
C ALA A 2 -11.86 -25.93 -48.36
N ALA A 3 -13.16 -25.62 -48.50
CA ALA A 3 -13.77 -24.40 -47.95
C ALA A 3 -14.02 -24.45 -46.43
N GLU A 4 -14.04 -25.64 -45.82
CA GLU A 4 -14.33 -25.83 -44.40
C GLU A 4 -13.06 -25.80 -43.53
N THR A 5 -11.92 -26.22 -44.08
CA THR A 5 -10.58 -26.09 -43.46
C THR A 5 -10.09 -24.65 -43.43
N SER A 6 -10.43 -23.83 -44.43
CA SER A 6 -10.06 -22.40 -44.47
C SER A 6 -10.73 -21.59 -43.35
N ARG A 7 -12.04 -21.77 -43.10
CA ARG A 7 -12.77 -21.05 -42.02
C ARG A 7 -12.31 -21.43 -40.62
N LYS A 8 -11.94 -22.70 -40.40
CA LYS A 8 -11.41 -23.18 -39.11
C LYS A 8 -10.05 -22.53 -38.77
N CYS A 9 -9.19 -22.29 -39.77
CA CYS A 9 -7.90 -21.62 -39.57
C CYS A 9 -8.02 -20.12 -39.23
N THR A 10 -8.99 -19.41 -39.81
CA THR A 10 -9.21 -17.98 -39.54
C THR A 10 -9.78 -17.73 -38.14
N CYS A 11 -10.67 -18.60 -37.66
CA CYS A 11 -11.23 -18.49 -36.31
C CYS A 11 -10.17 -18.83 -35.23
N LEU A 12 -9.34 -19.86 -35.46
CA LEU A 12 -8.27 -20.25 -34.55
C LEU A 12 -7.19 -19.16 -34.42
N SER A 13 -6.81 -18.53 -35.53
CA SER A 13 -5.82 -17.45 -35.53
C SER A 13 -6.33 -16.17 -34.85
N PHE A 14 -7.62 -15.83 -35.02
CA PHE A 14 -8.26 -14.73 -34.31
C PHE A 14 -8.35 -14.98 -32.79
N LEU A 15 -8.77 -16.17 -32.37
CA LEU A 15 -8.84 -16.57 -30.96
C LEU A 15 -7.46 -16.59 -30.27
N VAL A 16 -6.41 -17.01 -30.98
CA VAL A 16 -5.03 -16.99 -30.47
C VAL A 16 -4.51 -15.56 -30.36
N LYS A 17 -4.81 -14.68 -31.32
CA LYS A 17 -4.43 -13.26 -31.27
C LYS A 17 -5.16 -12.52 -30.14
N HIS A 18 -6.46 -12.76 -29.98
CA HIS A 18 -7.28 -12.22 -28.90
C HIS A 18 -6.76 -12.66 -27.51
N ARG A 19 -6.49 -13.95 -27.31
CA ARG A 19 -5.93 -14.46 -26.05
C ARG A 19 -4.55 -13.86 -25.70
N ARG A 20 -3.69 -13.62 -26.70
CA ARG A 20 -2.38 -12.98 -26.49
C ARG A 20 -2.51 -11.52 -26.09
N CYS A 21 -3.39 -10.75 -26.73
CA CYS A 21 -3.66 -9.36 -26.36
C CYS A 21 -4.21 -9.25 -24.93
N VAL A 22 -5.15 -10.11 -24.56
CA VAL A 22 -5.73 -10.13 -23.20
C VAL A 22 -4.67 -10.48 -22.14
N LEU A 23 -3.79 -11.46 -22.39
CA LEU A 23 -2.72 -11.81 -21.45
C LEU A 23 -1.66 -10.70 -21.30
N MET A 24 -1.35 -9.98 -22.38
CA MET A 24 -0.45 -8.81 -22.31
C MET A 24 -1.08 -7.67 -21.50
N GLN A 25 -2.36 -7.37 -21.73
CA GLN A 25 -3.09 -6.37 -20.93
C GLN A 25 -3.13 -6.78 -19.45
N LEU A 26 -3.42 -8.04 -19.15
CA LEU A 26 -3.41 -8.55 -17.79
C LEU A 26 -2.04 -8.40 -17.12
N SER A 27 -0.96 -8.72 -17.83
CA SER A 27 0.41 -8.53 -17.33
C SER A 27 0.68 -7.07 -16.96
N VAL A 28 0.35 -6.13 -17.85
CA VAL A 28 0.51 -4.68 -17.60
C VAL A 28 -0.33 -4.24 -16.40
N CYS A 29 -1.59 -4.68 -16.32
CA CYS A 29 -2.46 -4.35 -15.19
C CYS A 29 -1.92 -4.89 -13.86
N LEU A 30 -1.42 -6.13 -13.83
CA LEU A 30 -0.84 -6.74 -12.63
C LEU A 30 0.43 -6.01 -12.19
N VAL A 31 1.33 -5.68 -13.12
CA VAL A 31 2.54 -4.91 -12.81
C VAL A 31 2.18 -3.53 -12.27
N ALA A 32 1.27 -2.81 -12.93
CA ALA A 32 0.81 -1.51 -12.48
C ALA A 32 0.16 -1.59 -11.09
N ALA A 33 -0.69 -2.59 -10.83
CA ALA A 33 -1.31 -2.80 -9.53
C ALA A 33 -0.28 -3.11 -8.44
N GLY A 34 0.75 -3.92 -8.73
CA GLY A 34 1.85 -4.19 -7.81
C GLY A 34 2.62 -2.93 -7.44
N VAL A 35 2.99 -2.11 -8.44
CA VAL A 35 3.70 -0.84 -8.22
C VAL A 35 2.87 0.15 -7.41
N LEU A 36 1.58 0.31 -7.75
CA LEU A 36 0.66 1.16 -7.01
C LEU A 36 0.46 0.65 -5.57
N GLY A 37 0.33 -0.65 -5.37
CA GLY A 37 0.23 -1.27 -4.04
C GLY A 37 1.45 -0.98 -3.18
N PHE A 38 2.66 -1.05 -3.76
CA PHE A 38 3.89 -0.68 -3.07
C PHE A 38 3.91 0.79 -2.63
N GLY A 39 3.52 1.70 -3.53
CA GLY A 39 3.47 3.13 -3.22
C GLY A 39 2.43 3.49 -2.16
N LEU A 40 1.23 2.92 -2.27
CA LEU A 40 0.10 3.27 -1.41
C LEU A 40 0.13 2.57 -0.04
N ILE A 41 0.63 1.34 0.03
CA ILE A 41 0.61 0.52 1.26
C ILE A 41 2.02 0.32 1.80
N GLY A 42 2.97 -0.05 0.94
CA GLY A 42 4.34 -0.39 1.35
C GLY A 42 5.07 0.81 1.96
N VAL A 43 5.14 1.94 1.24
CA VAL A 43 5.88 3.12 1.69
C VAL A 43 5.37 3.67 3.04
N PRO A 44 4.06 3.89 3.25
CA PRO A 44 3.56 4.35 4.54
C PRO A 44 3.83 3.37 5.68
N THR A 45 3.69 2.07 5.42
CA THR A 45 3.91 1.03 6.44
C THR A 45 5.38 0.95 6.85
N ILE A 46 6.32 1.05 5.89
CA ILE A 46 7.76 1.11 6.18
C ILE A 46 8.08 2.33 7.04
N ARG A 47 7.54 3.50 6.68
CA ARG A 47 7.76 4.74 7.43
C ARG A 47 7.26 4.62 8.87
N GLU A 48 6.05 4.11 9.06
CA GLU A 48 5.47 3.90 10.40
C GLU A 48 6.30 2.88 11.21
N TYR A 49 6.73 1.78 10.58
CA TYR A 49 7.57 0.77 11.22
C TYR A 49 8.91 1.36 11.67
N TRP A 50 9.55 2.15 10.82
CA TRP A 50 10.84 2.77 11.14
C TRP A 50 10.73 3.72 12.35
N ASN A 51 9.68 4.53 12.38
CA ASN A 51 9.45 5.48 13.47
C ASN A 51 9.04 4.82 14.80
N THR A 52 8.57 3.57 14.76
CA THR A 52 8.10 2.83 15.94
C THR A 52 9.06 1.73 16.39
N ARG A 53 10.20 1.55 15.71
CA ARG A 53 11.14 0.43 15.97
C ARG A 53 11.79 0.46 17.35
N GLU A 54 11.92 1.65 17.93
CA GLU A 54 12.56 1.89 19.24
C GLU A 54 11.57 1.73 20.41
N PHE A 55 10.27 1.59 20.11
CA PHE A 55 9.26 1.41 21.13
C PHE A 55 9.25 -0.03 21.68
N ILE A 56 9.32 -0.14 23.00
CA ILE A 56 9.42 -1.41 23.73
C ILE A 56 8.06 -1.75 24.34
N PRO A 57 7.58 -3.01 24.24
CA PRO A 57 6.31 -3.42 24.84
C PRO A 57 6.36 -3.36 26.37
N THR A 58 5.33 -2.78 26.99
CA THR A 58 5.11 -2.74 28.43
C THR A 58 3.61 -2.79 28.76
N THR A 59 3.27 -2.76 30.04
CA THR A 59 1.89 -2.63 30.52
C THR A 59 1.64 -1.21 31.01
N CYS A 60 0.72 -0.51 30.34
CA CYS A 60 0.26 0.81 30.74
C CYS A 60 -0.97 0.68 31.63
N THR A 61 -1.10 1.58 32.61
CA THR A 61 -2.28 1.74 33.46
C THR A 61 -2.81 3.16 33.30
N VAL A 62 -4.09 3.33 33.01
CA VAL A 62 -4.68 4.67 32.85
C VAL A 62 -4.75 5.37 34.19
N GLU A 63 -4.09 6.51 34.28
CA GLU A 63 -4.09 7.37 35.47
C GLU A 63 -5.14 8.47 35.35
N ALA A 64 -5.22 9.11 34.18
CA ALA A 64 -6.20 10.17 33.90
C ALA A 64 -6.70 10.12 32.47
N SER A 65 -7.97 10.51 32.28
CA SER A 65 -8.61 10.65 30.97
C SER A 65 -9.44 11.93 30.98
N VAL A 66 -9.03 12.91 30.18
CA VAL A 66 -9.67 14.22 30.09
C VAL A 66 -10.19 14.42 28.67
N LEU A 67 -11.49 14.65 28.53
CA LEU A 67 -12.11 15.02 27.27
C LEU A 67 -12.40 16.53 27.31
N ASP A 68 -11.72 17.28 26.46
CA ASP A 68 -12.02 18.71 26.28
C ASP A 68 -13.20 18.86 25.32
N THR A 69 -14.33 19.28 25.86
CA THR A 69 -15.55 19.58 25.09
C THR A 69 -15.68 21.06 24.75
N ASN A 70 -14.86 21.92 25.35
CA ASN A 70 -14.90 23.37 25.16
C ASN A 70 -14.01 23.80 23.98
N SER A 71 -12.93 23.07 23.75
CA SER A 71 -12.10 23.22 22.55
C SER A 71 -12.39 22.12 21.52
N SER A 72 -12.12 22.43 20.25
CA SER A 72 -12.21 21.44 19.17
C SER A 72 -11.00 21.53 18.28
N VAL A 73 -10.40 20.39 17.99
CA VAL A 73 -9.28 20.26 17.07
C VAL A 73 -9.82 20.31 15.65
N SER A 74 -9.33 21.27 14.85
CA SER A 74 -9.66 21.36 13.43
C SER A 74 -8.79 20.40 12.63
N CYS A 75 -9.39 19.68 11.70
CA CYS A 75 -8.71 18.78 10.81
C CYS A 75 -9.18 19.02 9.36
N ARG A 76 -8.31 18.78 8.39
CA ARG A 76 -8.64 18.96 6.97
C ARG A 76 -8.62 17.63 6.25
N HIS A 77 -9.77 17.18 5.80
CA HIS A 77 -9.90 16.00 4.96
C HIS A 77 -9.60 16.38 3.51
N THR A 78 -8.53 15.83 2.96
CA THR A 78 -8.21 15.95 1.54
C THR A 78 -8.77 14.74 0.81
N GLU A 79 -9.87 14.92 0.08
CA GLU A 79 -10.26 13.92 -0.92
C GLU A 79 -9.19 13.86 -2.02
N SER A 80 -8.95 12.66 -2.54
CA SER A 80 -7.87 12.36 -3.48
C SER A 80 -7.86 13.32 -4.67
N ALA A 81 -6.66 13.75 -5.08
CA ALA A 81 -6.37 14.79 -6.06
C ALA A 81 -6.87 14.55 -7.50
N HIS A 82 -7.75 13.58 -7.74
CA HIS A 82 -8.25 13.27 -9.08
C HIS A 82 -9.31 14.26 -9.59
N ARG A 83 -9.81 15.18 -8.76
CA ARG A 83 -10.88 16.10 -9.17
C ARG A 83 -10.90 17.46 -8.46
N GLY A 84 -9.74 18.07 -8.21
CA GLY A 84 -9.68 19.45 -7.69
C GLY A 84 -10.47 19.69 -6.40
N GLY A 85 -10.62 18.66 -5.55
CA GLY A 85 -11.47 18.70 -4.37
C GLY A 85 -11.01 19.79 -3.39
N LEU A 86 -11.92 20.72 -3.05
CA LEU A 86 -11.71 21.62 -1.93
C LEU A 86 -11.61 20.76 -0.67
N GLY A 87 -10.45 20.74 -0.02
CA GLY A 87 -10.29 20.01 1.24
C GLY A 87 -11.30 20.51 2.28
N HIS A 88 -12.12 19.61 2.81
CA HIS A 88 -13.17 19.92 3.76
C HIS A 88 -12.58 20.04 5.17
N ASN A 89 -12.90 21.12 5.86
CA ASN A 89 -12.54 21.26 7.27
C ASN A 89 -13.60 20.55 8.11
N SER A 90 -13.15 19.68 8.98
CA SER A 90 -13.96 19.05 10.01
C SER A 90 -13.29 19.23 11.37
N SER A 91 -13.90 18.75 12.43
CA SER A 91 -13.39 18.93 13.79
C SER A 91 -13.81 17.82 14.72
N TYR A 92 -13.10 17.68 15.84
CA TYR A 92 -13.39 16.71 16.89
C TYR A 92 -12.91 17.21 18.27
N PRO A 93 -13.53 16.77 19.38
CA PRO A 93 -13.08 17.10 20.73
C PRO A 93 -11.76 16.39 21.06
N CYS A 94 -10.84 17.07 21.74
CA CYS A 94 -9.57 16.47 22.12
C CYS A 94 -9.75 15.56 23.33
N LEU A 95 -9.27 14.32 23.24
CA LEU A 95 -9.15 13.41 24.38
C LEU A 95 -7.68 13.25 24.74
N THR A 96 -7.33 13.56 25.99
CA THR A 96 -5.98 13.38 26.55
C THR A 96 -6.01 12.26 27.58
N VAL A 97 -5.29 11.18 27.29
CA VAL A 97 -5.16 10.01 28.17
C VAL A 97 -3.74 9.95 28.71
N ARG A 98 -3.60 10.05 30.03
CA ARG A 98 -2.34 9.85 30.73
C ARG A 98 -2.30 8.44 31.31
N VAL A 99 -1.19 7.77 31.08
CA VAL A 99 -0.91 6.42 31.54
C VAL A 99 0.36 6.39 32.35
N VAL A 100 0.41 5.50 33.33
CA VAL A 100 1.63 5.14 34.03
C VAL A 100 2.09 3.77 33.57
N TYR A 101 3.38 3.61 33.33
CA TYR A 101 3.99 2.35 32.93
C TYR A 101 5.26 2.10 33.73
N ARG A 102 5.69 0.84 33.77
CA ARG A 102 6.96 0.44 34.37
C ARG A 102 7.99 0.22 33.26
N PRO A 103 9.10 0.99 33.23
CA PRO A 103 10.18 0.74 32.29
C PRO A 103 10.78 -0.66 32.54
N GLN A 104 11.24 -1.33 31.48
CA GLN A 104 12.09 -2.51 31.66
C GLN A 104 13.48 -2.05 32.11
N PRO A 105 14.11 -2.73 33.09
CA PRO A 105 15.45 -2.39 33.54
C PRO A 105 16.45 -2.58 32.39
N LYS A 106 17.24 -1.53 32.11
CA LYS A 106 18.20 -1.52 30.99
C LYS A 106 19.52 -2.24 31.32
N ASP A 107 19.85 -2.49 32.59
CA ASP A 107 21.02 -3.25 33.03
C ASP A 107 20.80 -3.84 34.44
N ASN A 108 21.58 -4.87 34.82
CA ASN A 108 21.56 -5.58 36.12
C ASN A 108 21.98 -4.71 37.33
N GLY A 109 21.65 -3.42 37.34
CA GLY A 109 22.01 -2.46 38.37
C GLY A 109 20.85 -1.52 38.65
N GLY A 110 19.97 -1.98 39.54
CA GLY A 110 18.97 -1.24 40.29
C GLY A 110 18.52 0.13 39.79
N ASP A 111 17.38 0.16 39.12
CA ASP A 111 16.32 1.09 39.48
C ASP A 111 15.00 0.32 39.44
N GLU A 112 14.57 -0.08 40.63
CA GLU A 112 13.43 -0.95 40.88
C GLU A 112 12.17 -0.07 41.07
N ASP A 113 11.12 -0.38 40.31
CA ASP A 113 9.72 0.01 40.56
C ASP A 113 9.31 1.48 40.46
N ARG A 114 10.06 2.36 39.78
CA ARG A 114 9.54 3.71 39.50
C ARG A 114 8.58 3.69 38.30
N SER A 115 7.29 3.90 38.57
CA SER A 115 6.29 4.12 37.51
C SER A 115 6.51 5.48 36.85
N THR A 116 6.54 5.50 35.52
CA THR A 116 6.71 6.70 34.70
C THR A 116 5.37 7.08 34.06
N GLY A 117 4.97 8.35 34.18
CA GLY A 117 3.75 8.88 33.56
C GLY A 117 4.02 9.44 32.16
N ALA A 118 3.16 9.10 31.21
CA ALA A 118 3.25 9.53 29.80
C ALA A 118 1.86 9.75 29.19
N VAL A 119 1.81 10.44 28.06
CA VAL A 119 0.58 10.54 27.25
C VAL A 119 0.49 9.33 26.33
N LEU A 120 -0.70 8.74 26.28
CA LEU A 120 -1.02 7.64 25.39
C LEU A 120 -1.50 8.18 24.04
N TYR A 121 -0.92 7.69 22.95
CA TYR A 121 -1.44 7.90 21.60
C TYR A 121 -1.88 6.58 20.98
N MET A 122 -2.95 6.59 20.20
CA MET A 122 -3.49 5.41 19.52
C MET A 122 -2.45 4.78 18.57
N THR A 123 -1.77 5.60 17.77
CA THR A 123 -0.74 5.22 16.80
C THR A 123 0.34 6.30 16.73
N TYR A 124 1.49 5.99 16.12
CA TYR A 124 2.50 7.00 15.84
C TYR A 124 1.98 8.10 14.91
N TYR A 125 1.12 7.76 13.95
CA TYR A 125 0.42 8.78 13.15
C TYR A 125 -0.37 9.80 14.00
N SER A 126 -1.04 9.35 15.07
CA SER A 126 -1.77 10.25 15.98
C SER A 126 -0.82 11.16 16.73
N TYR A 127 0.30 10.63 17.22
CA TYR A 127 1.37 11.41 17.85
C TYR A 127 1.95 12.46 16.89
N ALA A 128 2.33 12.05 15.67
CA ALA A 128 2.93 12.94 14.67
C ALA A 128 1.96 14.01 14.13
N LYS A 129 0.64 13.83 14.30
CA LYS A 129 -0.41 14.78 13.93
C LYS A 129 -0.97 15.55 15.11
N SER A 130 -0.60 15.20 16.34
CA SER A 130 -1.05 15.90 17.53
C SER A 130 -0.54 17.35 17.50
N PRO A 131 -1.38 18.34 17.81
CA PRO A 131 -0.92 19.72 17.98
C PRO A 131 0.19 19.80 19.04
N THR A 132 1.33 20.40 18.71
CA THR A 132 2.47 20.55 19.63
C THR A 132 2.24 21.58 20.73
N ASP A 133 1.36 22.54 20.52
CA ASP A 133 1.43 23.80 21.27
C ASP A 133 0.44 23.91 22.42
N ARG A 134 -0.67 23.14 22.45
CA ARG A 134 -1.71 23.29 23.50
C ARG A 134 -2.47 22.02 23.92
N GLU A 135 -2.60 21.00 23.07
CA GLU A 135 -3.49 19.87 23.33
C GLU A 135 -2.87 18.56 22.79
N GLN A 136 -2.28 17.78 23.70
CA GLN A 136 -1.70 16.46 23.39
C GLN A 136 -2.82 15.43 23.23
N CYS A 137 -3.48 15.42 22.08
CA CYS A 137 -4.61 14.55 21.82
C CYS A 137 -4.16 13.12 21.55
N SER A 138 -4.68 12.18 22.33
CA SER A 138 -4.39 10.75 22.25
C SER A 138 -4.79 10.10 20.92
N LEU A 139 -5.62 10.76 20.11
CA LEU A 139 -6.05 10.25 18.83
C LEU A 139 -6.23 11.38 17.81
N TYR A 140 -5.88 11.09 16.56
CA TYR A 140 -6.19 11.94 15.42
C TYR A 140 -7.23 11.26 14.53
N VAL A 141 -8.36 11.92 14.30
CA VAL A 141 -9.45 11.43 13.44
C VAL A 141 -9.89 12.55 12.52
N CYS A 142 -10.04 12.25 11.23
CA CYS A 142 -10.50 13.24 10.26
C CYS A 142 -11.34 12.64 9.16
N SER A 143 -12.66 12.58 9.40
CA SER A 143 -13.69 12.32 8.41
C SER A 143 -14.41 13.62 8.05
N HIS A 144 -15.06 13.61 6.88
CA HIS A 144 -15.94 14.70 6.44
C HIS A 144 -17.06 14.96 7.47
N ASP A 145 -17.67 13.91 8.02
CA ASP A 145 -18.70 14.04 9.04
C ASP A 145 -18.10 14.30 10.44
N ARG A 146 -18.46 15.44 11.03
CA ARG A 146 -18.07 15.79 12.40
C ARG A 146 -18.60 14.78 13.40
N GLN A 147 -19.84 14.32 13.27
CA GLN A 147 -20.43 13.42 14.26
C GLN A 147 -19.68 12.09 14.29
N HIS A 148 -19.34 11.55 13.11
CA HIS A 148 -18.45 10.40 12.99
C HIS A 148 -17.12 10.59 13.74
N ASN A 149 -16.50 11.77 13.67
CA ASN A 149 -15.25 12.04 14.39
C ASN A 149 -15.46 12.05 15.91
N VAL A 150 -16.54 12.68 16.38
CA VAL A 150 -16.91 12.69 17.82
C VAL A 150 -17.15 11.26 18.31
N ASP A 151 -17.93 10.48 17.58
CA ASP A 151 -18.24 9.10 17.96
C ASP A 151 -16.98 8.24 18.05
N HIS A 152 -15.99 8.46 17.17
CA HIS A 152 -14.71 7.75 17.22
C HIS A 152 -13.88 8.14 18.46
N VAL A 153 -13.86 9.42 18.85
CA VAL A 153 -13.23 9.89 20.10
C VAL A 153 -13.89 9.23 21.30
N LEU A 154 -15.23 9.25 21.36
CA LEU A 154 -16.00 8.69 22.47
C LEU A 154 -15.83 7.18 22.57
N LYS A 155 -15.87 6.48 21.44
CA LYS A 155 -15.63 5.04 21.38
C LYS A 155 -14.23 4.67 21.87
N PHE A 156 -13.21 5.46 21.53
CA PHE A 156 -11.86 5.24 22.03
C PHE A 156 -11.77 5.45 23.55
N ARG A 157 -12.36 6.55 24.05
CA ARG A 157 -12.46 6.82 25.50
C ARG A 157 -13.08 5.64 26.24
N ASP A 158 -14.22 5.15 25.74
CA ASP A 158 -15.00 4.12 26.41
C ASP A 158 -14.34 2.73 26.35
N SER A 159 -13.39 2.52 25.43
CA SER A 159 -12.70 1.24 25.26
C SER A 159 -11.30 1.18 25.85
N HIS A 160 -10.57 2.31 25.88
CA HIS A 160 -9.14 2.34 26.22
C HIS A 160 -8.74 3.44 27.22
N ALA A 161 -9.67 4.29 27.67
CA ALA A 161 -9.37 5.41 28.57
C ALA A 161 -10.10 5.34 29.92
N LYS A 162 -10.52 4.14 30.37
CA LYS A 162 -11.10 3.99 31.71
C LYS A 162 -10.00 4.06 32.76
N ILE A 163 -10.16 4.91 33.76
CA ILE A 163 -9.18 5.06 34.87
C ILE A 163 -8.95 3.70 35.54
N GLY A 164 -7.69 3.35 35.78
CA GLY A 164 -7.25 2.07 36.34
C GLY A 164 -7.21 0.90 35.33
N GLN A 165 -7.68 1.09 34.09
CA GLN A 165 -7.59 0.07 33.06
C GLN A 165 -6.13 -0.21 32.70
N ARG A 166 -5.78 -1.49 32.55
CA ARG A 166 -4.44 -1.95 32.15
C ARG A 166 -4.49 -2.59 30.78
N PHE A 167 -3.52 -2.29 29.93
CA PHE A 167 -3.39 -2.88 28.60
C PHE A 167 -1.94 -2.88 28.12
N ALA A 168 -1.66 -3.71 27.12
CA ALA A 168 -0.38 -3.73 26.44
C ALA A 168 -0.22 -2.44 25.63
N CYS A 169 0.92 -1.77 25.83
CA CYS A 169 1.28 -0.54 25.16
C CYS A 169 2.78 -0.58 24.86
N PHE A 170 3.29 0.47 24.23
CA PHE A 170 4.70 0.59 23.90
C PHE A 170 5.24 1.94 24.35
N TYR A 171 6.40 1.96 25.00
CA TYR A 171 7.08 3.18 25.43
C TYR A 171 8.40 3.35 24.68
N ASN A 172 8.83 4.59 24.47
CA ASN A 172 10.15 4.87 23.92
C ASN A 172 11.13 5.18 25.06
N PRO A 173 12.25 4.45 25.18
CA PRO A 173 13.25 4.73 26.22
C PRO A 173 13.99 6.07 26.04
N ASP A 174 13.92 6.68 24.86
CA ASP A 174 14.54 7.99 24.57
C ASP A 174 13.53 9.14 24.66
N ALA A 175 12.22 8.83 24.64
CA ALA A 175 11.11 9.78 24.79
C ALA A 175 10.11 9.30 25.85
N HIS A 176 10.39 9.63 27.11
CA HIS A 176 9.66 9.12 28.28
C HIS A 176 8.24 9.68 28.45
N ASP A 177 7.88 10.75 27.73
CA ASP A 177 6.58 11.41 27.80
C ASP A 177 5.55 10.84 26.81
N VAL A 178 5.95 9.90 25.96
CA VAL A 178 5.12 9.35 24.87
C VAL A 178 4.98 7.84 24.99
N THR A 179 3.74 7.36 24.91
CA THR A 179 3.40 5.94 24.78
C THR A 179 2.45 5.71 23.62
N LEU A 180 2.55 4.55 22.99
CA LEU A 180 1.70 4.14 21.87
C LEU A 180 0.86 2.93 22.26
N LEU A 181 -0.42 2.94 21.90
CA LEU A 181 -1.28 1.77 22.06
C LEU A 181 -0.96 0.70 21.01
N LYS A 182 -0.70 1.12 19.77
CA LYS A 182 -0.43 0.22 18.65
C LYS A 182 0.79 0.66 17.86
N VAL A 183 1.66 -0.30 17.58
CA VAL A 183 2.79 -0.15 16.65
C VAL A 183 2.62 -1.10 15.46
N THR A 184 3.27 -0.77 14.35
CA THR A 184 3.30 -1.65 13.19
C THR A 184 4.12 -2.89 13.51
N SER A 185 3.47 -4.05 13.57
CA SER A 185 4.18 -5.31 13.82
C SER A 185 5.01 -5.71 12.62
N ARG A 186 6.09 -6.48 12.86
CA ARG A 186 6.90 -7.08 11.79
C ARG A 186 6.04 -7.90 10.82
N ALA A 187 5.05 -8.63 11.35
CA ALA A 187 4.10 -9.38 10.53
C ALA A 187 3.24 -8.44 9.66
N GLY A 188 2.78 -7.31 10.19
CA GLY A 188 2.04 -6.31 9.39
C GLY A 188 2.90 -5.76 8.24
N LEU A 189 4.16 -5.44 8.52
CA LEU A 189 5.12 -4.98 7.52
C LEU A 189 5.37 -6.05 6.44
N THR A 190 5.58 -7.31 6.82
CA THR A 190 5.83 -8.38 5.85
C THR A 190 4.63 -8.57 4.94
N HIS A 191 3.39 -8.59 5.45
CA HIS A 191 2.20 -8.71 4.61
C HIS A 191 2.04 -7.50 3.68
N ALA A 192 2.28 -6.28 4.18
CA ALA A 192 2.20 -5.05 3.40
C ALA A 192 3.16 -5.03 2.20
N LEU A 193 4.33 -5.67 2.30
CA LEU A 193 5.32 -5.75 1.23
C LEU A 193 5.20 -7.02 0.39
N LEU A 194 4.79 -8.13 1.00
CA LEU A 194 4.71 -9.43 0.34
C LEU A 194 3.63 -9.44 -0.76
N TRP A 195 2.42 -8.94 -0.47
CA TRP A 195 1.32 -8.99 -1.45
C TRP A 195 1.62 -8.18 -2.72
N PRO A 196 2.09 -6.92 -2.65
CA PRO A 196 2.48 -6.17 -3.84
C PRO A 196 3.62 -6.85 -4.61
N THR A 197 4.59 -7.46 -3.91
CA THR A 197 5.69 -8.23 -4.54
C THR A 197 5.16 -9.42 -5.32
N LEU A 198 4.28 -10.23 -4.72
CA LEU A 198 3.71 -11.41 -5.37
C LEU A 198 2.92 -11.05 -6.62
N VAL A 199 2.11 -9.98 -6.56
CA VAL A 199 1.35 -9.48 -7.71
C VAL A 199 2.29 -9.01 -8.83
N LEU A 200 3.36 -8.30 -8.50
CA LEU A 200 4.35 -7.83 -9.46
C LEU A 200 5.10 -8.99 -10.12
N LEU A 201 5.55 -9.98 -9.33
CA LEU A 201 6.20 -11.19 -9.85
C LEU A 201 5.28 -11.99 -10.76
N LEU A 202 4.00 -12.13 -10.40
CA LEU A 202 3.01 -12.79 -11.24
C LEU A 202 2.79 -12.05 -12.57
N GLY A 203 2.66 -10.73 -12.52
CA GLY A 203 2.54 -9.89 -13.72
C GLY A 203 3.74 -10.04 -14.66
N LEU A 204 4.96 -10.02 -14.12
CA LEU A 204 6.19 -10.24 -14.86
C LEU A 204 6.27 -11.65 -15.45
N ALA A 205 5.95 -12.69 -14.67
CA ALA A 205 5.97 -14.07 -15.14
C ALA A 205 5.01 -14.29 -16.31
N VAL A 206 3.80 -13.72 -16.24
CA VAL A 206 2.83 -13.76 -17.35
C VAL A 206 3.38 -13.02 -18.57
N GLY A 207 3.92 -11.82 -18.39
CA GLY A 207 4.48 -11.01 -19.48
C GLY A 207 5.61 -11.70 -20.21
N VAL A 208 6.60 -12.21 -19.46
CA VAL A 208 7.74 -12.97 -20.00
C VAL A 208 7.25 -14.21 -20.74
N SER A 209 6.29 -14.96 -20.16
CA SER A 209 5.74 -16.16 -20.79
C SER A 209 5.09 -15.86 -22.15
N VAL A 210 4.36 -14.75 -22.27
CA VAL A 210 3.74 -14.35 -23.54
C VAL A 210 4.80 -13.92 -24.55
N VAL A 211 5.77 -13.10 -24.16
CA VAL A 211 6.85 -12.64 -25.05
C VAL A 211 7.68 -13.81 -25.56
N CYS A 212 8.10 -14.73 -24.69
CA CYS A 212 8.83 -15.93 -25.07
C CYS A 212 8.04 -16.79 -26.07
N ARG A 213 6.74 -17.01 -25.83
CA ARG A 213 5.88 -17.77 -26.76
C ARG A 213 5.71 -17.07 -28.11
N CYS A 214 5.61 -15.75 -28.14
CA CYS A 214 5.55 -14.98 -29.38
C CYS A 214 6.86 -15.14 -30.18
N GLN A 215 8.02 -14.94 -29.54
CA GLN A 215 9.33 -15.08 -30.20
C GLN A 215 9.55 -16.49 -30.77
N VAL A 216 9.18 -17.54 -30.02
CA VAL A 216 9.27 -18.92 -30.52
C VAL A 216 8.35 -19.14 -31.71
N THR A 217 7.10 -18.65 -31.65
CA THR A 217 6.15 -18.76 -32.77
C THR A 217 6.70 -18.08 -34.02
N ASP A 218 7.30 -16.90 -33.86
CA ASP A 218 7.81 -16.11 -34.99
C ASP A 218 9.05 -16.77 -35.61
N LYS A 219 9.96 -17.31 -34.79
CA LYS A 219 11.10 -18.11 -35.28
C LYS A 219 10.67 -19.37 -36.03
N VAL A 220 9.65 -20.09 -35.52
CA VAL A 220 9.13 -21.30 -36.19
C VAL A 220 8.47 -20.95 -37.52
N LYS A 221 7.71 -19.84 -37.59
CA LYS A 221 7.13 -19.36 -38.85
C LYS A 221 8.21 -18.98 -39.87
N GLU A 222 9.27 -18.30 -39.44
CA GLU A 222 10.41 -17.94 -40.29
C GLU A 222 11.11 -19.19 -40.83
N LEU A 223 11.39 -20.19 -39.98
CA LEU A 223 11.96 -21.47 -40.40
C LEU A 223 11.06 -22.22 -41.39
N HIS A 224 9.76 -22.26 -41.12
CA HIS A 224 8.79 -22.91 -42.02
C HIS A 224 8.68 -22.19 -43.37
N TYR A 225 8.73 -20.85 -43.40
CA TYR A 225 8.77 -20.08 -44.64
C TYR A 225 10.04 -20.36 -45.45
N ARG A 226 11.21 -20.46 -44.79
CA ARG A 226 12.48 -20.81 -45.44
C ARG A 226 12.49 -22.22 -46.01
N LEU A 227 11.98 -23.21 -45.28
CA LEU A 227 11.92 -24.61 -45.73
C LEU A 227 10.88 -24.84 -46.84
N ARG A 228 9.83 -24.01 -46.91
CA ARG A 228 8.78 -24.10 -47.94
C ARG A 228 9.13 -23.38 -49.24
N ARG A 229 10.20 -22.59 -49.28
CA ARG A 229 10.76 -22.14 -50.57
C ARG A 229 11.31 -23.37 -51.30
N PRO A 230 10.74 -23.77 -52.45
CA PRO A 230 11.35 -24.82 -53.25
C PRO A 230 12.72 -24.33 -53.71
N ASN A 231 13.76 -25.14 -53.48
CA ASN A 231 15.07 -24.99 -54.10
C ASN A 231 14.88 -25.10 -55.62
N GLY A 232 14.63 -23.98 -56.30
CA GLY A 232 14.38 -24.01 -57.74
C GLY A 232 13.76 -22.76 -58.36
N ALA A 233 13.95 -21.57 -57.79
CA ALA A 233 13.67 -20.33 -58.50
C ALA A 233 14.92 -19.44 -58.44
N HIS A 234 15.94 -19.87 -59.18
CA HIS A 234 16.88 -18.92 -59.74
C HIS A 234 16.18 -18.26 -60.93
N ASP A 235 16.23 -16.94 -60.92
CA ASP A 235 15.84 -15.96 -61.93
C ASP A 235 14.38 -15.47 -61.98
N THR A 236 14.32 -14.15 -61.74
CA THR A 236 13.39 -13.13 -62.26
C THR A 236 11.89 -13.21 -61.89
N PHE A 237 11.53 -12.65 -60.73
CA PHE A 237 10.44 -11.66 -60.68
C PHE A 237 10.49 -10.78 -59.42
N THR A 238 10.91 -9.54 -59.65
CA THR A 238 10.49 -8.27 -59.05
C THR A 238 9.61 -8.27 -57.78
N GLN A 239 10.10 -7.54 -56.77
CA GLN A 239 9.38 -6.71 -55.80
C GLN A 239 7.95 -7.15 -55.43
N ILE A 240 7.80 -7.79 -54.26
CA ILE A 240 6.62 -7.58 -53.43
C ILE A 240 7.10 -7.02 -52.09
N GLU A 241 7.11 -5.69 -52.06
CA GLU A 241 6.88 -4.82 -50.91
C GLU A 241 7.13 -5.40 -49.50
N PHE A 242 8.38 -5.31 -49.07
CA PHE A 242 8.68 -4.89 -47.70
C PHE A 242 8.30 -3.40 -47.57
N VAL A 243 7.02 -3.09 -47.34
CA VAL A 243 6.65 -1.76 -46.83
C VAL A 243 7.17 -1.67 -45.40
N ARG A 244 8.34 -1.02 -45.31
CA ARG A 244 8.82 -0.32 -44.12
C ARG A 244 7.65 0.37 -43.41
N LEU A 245 7.36 -0.07 -42.20
CA LEU A 245 6.81 0.82 -41.17
C LEU A 245 7.87 1.89 -40.86
N LYS A 246 7.82 3.03 -41.57
CA LYS A 246 8.36 4.30 -41.06
C LYS A 246 7.24 4.96 -40.25
N PRO A 247 7.44 5.32 -38.97
CA PRO A 247 6.54 6.21 -38.28
C PRO A 247 6.82 7.63 -38.77
N ASN A 248 5.83 8.26 -39.41
CA ASN A 248 5.75 9.71 -39.54
C ASN A 248 4.43 10.13 -38.90
N ILE A 249 4.52 10.57 -37.65
CA ILE A 249 3.55 11.52 -37.09
C ILE A 249 4.41 12.74 -36.74
N ALA A 250 4.24 13.79 -37.53
CA ALA A 250 4.69 15.13 -37.21
C ALA A 250 3.43 16.00 -37.12
N ALA A 251 3.33 16.71 -35.99
CA ALA A 251 2.63 17.96 -35.69
C ALA A 251 2.00 17.85 -34.29
#